data_AF-A0A4Q7BDV2-F1
#
_entry.id   AF-A0A4Q7BDV2-F1
#
_cell.length_a   1.000
_cell.length_b   1.000
_cell.length_c   1.000
_cell.angle_alpha   90.00
_cell.angle_beta   90.00
_cell.angle_gamma   90.00
#
_symmetry.space_group_name_H-M   'P 1'
#
loop_
_entity.id
_entity.type
_entity.pdbx_description
1 polymer ?
#
loop_
_entity_poly.entity_id
_entity_poly.type
_entity_poly.pdbx_seq_one_letter_code
_entity_poly.pdbx_strand_id
1 'polypeptide(L)'
;LLAPKRDIKTVDLFCNMSDAQINKYSTILSKLSELSDLSNFPDYPTFAIWISGILRDPKSVREETAKRILKALHQKTDFKP
;
A
#
# COMPACT_ATOMS: atom_id res chain seq x y z
N LEU A 1 -7.37 -20.09 27.31
CA LEU A 1 -6.95 -18.79 26.74
C LEU A 1 -7.29 -18.80 25.26
N LEU A 2 -8.41 -18.18 24.88
CA LEU A 2 -8.80 -18.07 23.48
C LEU A 2 -7.88 -17.01 22.84
N ALA A 3 -6.97 -17.43 21.98
CA ALA A 3 -6.21 -16.50 21.15
C ALA A 3 -7.22 -15.62 20.38
N PRO A 4 -6.98 -14.30 20.25
CA PRO A 4 -7.87 -13.50 19.41
C PRO A 4 -7.81 -14.11 18.01
N LYS A 5 -8.97 -14.55 17.50
CA LYS A 5 -9.15 -14.83 16.08
C LYS A 5 -8.79 -13.53 15.38
N ARG A 6 -7.54 -13.41 14.95
CA ARG A 6 -7.13 -12.38 14.01
C ARG A 6 -8.07 -12.53 12.84
N ASP A 7 -8.79 -11.49 12.47
CA ASP A 7 -9.57 -11.50 11.23
C ASP A 7 -8.58 -11.78 10.08
N ILE A 8 -8.61 -13.02 9.57
CA ILE A 8 -7.69 -13.53 8.53
C ILE A 8 -7.92 -12.81 7.18
N LYS A 9 -8.87 -11.88 7.07
CA LYS A 9 -9.43 -11.48 5.76
C LYS A 9 -8.93 -10.18 5.13
N THR A 10 -8.03 -9.42 5.75
CA THR A 10 -7.55 -8.16 5.12
C THR A 10 -6.03 -8.02 5.07
N VAL A 11 -5.32 -8.56 6.05
CA VAL A 11 -3.86 -8.39 6.13
C VAL A 11 -3.11 -9.44 5.30
N ASP A 12 -3.67 -10.64 5.13
CA ASP A 12 -3.09 -11.72 4.31
C ASP A 12 -3.33 -11.53 2.80
N LEU A 13 -4.16 -10.57 2.38
CA LEU A 13 -4.46 -10.36 0.95
C LEU A 13 -3.29 -9.72 0.17
N PHE A 14 -2.32 -9.14 0.87
CA PHE A 14 -1.24 -8.34 0.24
C PHE A 14 0.12 -9.03 0.20
N CYS A 15 0.18 -10.34 0.45
CA CYS A 15 1.45 -11.08 0.56
C CYS A 15 2.07 -11.60 -0.76
N ASN A 16 1.53 -11.30 -1.95
CA ASN A 16 1.98 -11.92 -3.20
C ASN A 16 2.40 -10.95 -4.33
N MET A 17 2.76 -9.69 -4.03
CA MET A 17 3.29 -8.81 -5.08
C MET A 17 4.79 -9.06 -5.32
N SER A 18 5.16 -9.29 -6.58
CA SER A 18 6.58 -9.28 -6.99
C SER A 18 7.20 -7.88 -6.86
N ASP A 19 8.53 -7.78 -6.75
CA ASP A 19 9.21 -6.48 -6.71
C ASP A 19 8.89 -5.60 -7.93
N ALA A 20 8.70 -6.22 -9.11
CA ALA A 20 8.29 -5.51 -10.31
C ALA A 20 6.89 -4.89 -10.17
N GLN A 21 5.94 -5.63 -9.60
CA GLN A 21 4.60 -5.11 -9.31
C GLN A 21 4.65 -4.02 -8.23
N ILE A 22 5.41 -4.23 -7.15
CA ILE A 22 5.58 -3.24 -6.08
C ILE A 22 6.12 -1.93 -6.66
N ASN A 23 7.17 -1.98 -7.49
CA ASN A 23 7.76 -0.79 -8.11
C ASN A 23 6.81 -0.11 -9.10
N LYS A 24 6.10 -0.90 -9.93
CA LYS A 24 5.09 -0.38 -10.87
C LYS A 24 4.00 0.37 -10.12
N TYR A 25 3.36 -0.28 -9.16
CA TYR A 25 2.20 0.28 -8.48
C TYR A 25 2.58 1.39 -7.51
N SER A 26 3.72 1.32 -6.82
CA SER A 26 4.17 2.43 -5.98
C SER A 26 4.42 3.71 -6.78
N THR A 27 4.94 3.58 -8.01
CA THR A 27 5.15 4.71 -8.93
C THR A 27 3.83 5.30 -9.45
N ILE A 28 2.82 4.47 -9.70
CA ILE A 28 1.49 4.94 -10.10
C ILE A 28 0.82 5.65 -8.93
N LEU A 29 0.82 5.02 -7.75
CA LEU A 29 0.17 5.51 -6.55
C LEU A 29 0.79 6.83 -6.06
N SER A 30 2.11 7.01 -6.18
CA SER A 30 2.76 8.26 -5.73
C SER A 30 2.31 9.49 -6.50
N LYS A 31 1.77 9.32 -7.72
CA LYS A 31 1.28 10.41 -8.57
C LYS A 31 -0.23 10.66 -8.44
N LEU A 32 -0.93 9.90 -7.60
CA LEU A 32 -2.37 10.08 -7.40
C LEU A 32 -2.64 11.30 -6.52
N SER A 33 -3.46 12.22 -7.01
CA SER A 33 -3.87 13.41 -6.27
C SER A 33 -4.55 13.08 -4.94
N GLU A 34 -5.29 11.97 -4.88
CA GLU A 34 -5.99 11.50 -3.66
C GLU A 34 -5.08 10.94 -2.56
N LEU A 35 -3.81 10.69 -2.87
CA LEU A 35 -2.78 10.26 -1.91
C LEU A 35 -1.76 11.37 -1.64
N SER A 36 -1.87 12.52 -2.31
CA SER A 36 -0.88 13.59 -2.20
C SER A 36 -0.83 14.21 -0.80
N ASP A 37 -1.93 14.16 -0.04
CA ASP A 37 -1.97 14.59 1.37
C ASP A 37 -1.12 13.71 2.30
N LEU A 38 -0.75 12.49 1.86
CA LEU A 38 0.12 11.60 2.61
C LEU A 38 1.61 11.90 2.39
N SER A 39 1.97 12.75 1.42
CA SER A 39 3.37 13.02 1.06
C SER A 39 3.91 14.26 1.75
N ASN A 40 5.00 14.09 2.50
CA ASN A 40 5.88 15.17 2.92
C ASN A 40 7.26 15.07 2.23
N PHE A 41 7.33 14.32 1.12
CA PHE A 41 8.56 14.05 0.40
C PHE A 41 8.83 15.12 -0.66
N PRO A 42 10.11 15.39 -0.99
CA PRO A 42 10.47 16.42 -1.96
C PRO A 42 10.06 16.08 -3.40
N ASP A 43 9.88 14.79 -3.72
CA ASP A 43 9.60 14.32 -5.07
C ASP A 43 8.79 13.01 -5.10
N TYR A 44 8.19 12.73 -6.27
CA TYR A 44 7.39 11.53 -6.48
C TYR A 44 8.17 10.20 -6.39
N PRO A 45 9.43 10.09 -6.88
CA PRO A 45 10.24 8.89 -6.66
C PRO A 45 10.43 8.54 -5.17
N THR A 46 10.76 9.51 -4.33
CA THR A 46 10.94 9.29 -2.89
C THR A 46 9.62 8.88 -2.23
N PHE A 47 8.51 9.49 -2.62
CA PHE A 47 7.18 9.09 -2.16
C PHE A 47 6.82 7.66 -2.63
N ALA A 48 7.17 7.28 -3.86
CA ALA A 48 6.97 5.92 -4.37
C ALA A 48 7.79 4.88 -3.57
N ILE A 49 9.01 5.20 -3.15
CA ILE A 49 9.81 4.30 -2.30
C ILE A 49 9.08 4.07 -0.96
N TRP A 50 8.54 5.12 -0.34
CA TRP A 50 7.77 4.97 0.90
C TRP A 50 6.51 4.10 0.70
N ILE A 51 5.73 4.35 -0.36
CA ILE A 51 4.58 3.52 -0.71
C ILE A 51 5.00 2.06 -0.94
N SER A 52 6.15 1.83 -1.59
CA SER A 52 6.67 0.47 -1.80
C SER A 52 6.94 -0.27 -0.47
N GLY A 53 7.34 0.45 0.57
CA GLY A 53 7.49 -0.09 1.93
C GLY A 53 6.15 -0.55 2.50
N ILE A 54 5.08 0.21 2.26
CA ILE A 54 3.72 -0.11 2.72
C ILE A 54 3.13 -1.29 1.94
N LEU A 55 3.38 -1.37 0.63
CA LEU A 55 2.96 -2.51 -0.19
C LEU A 55 3.67 -3.81 0.21
N ARG A 56 4.91 -3.71 0.73
CA ARG A 56 5.66 -4.86 1.28
C ARG A 56 5.22 -5.23 2.70
N ASP A 57 5.02 -4.22 3.53
CA ASP A 57 4.60 -4.37 4.92
C ASP A 57 3.55 -3.29 5.26
N PRO A 58 2.24 -3.62 5.16
CA PRO A 58 1.19 -2.66 5.46
C PRO A 58 1.08 -2.31 6.95
N LYS A 59 1.78 -3.02 7.84
CA LYS A 59 1.84 -2.75 9.28
C LYS A 59 2.90 -1.69 9.63
N SER A 60 3.75 -1.32 8.68
CA SER A 60 4.75 -0.23 8.81
C SER A 60 4.11 1.15 9.05
N VAL A 61 2.81 1.28 8.79
CA VAL A 61 2.03 2.51 8.98
C VAL A 61 0.75 2.24 9.77
N ARG A 62 0.04 3.32 10.11
CA ARG A 62 -1.29 3.22 10.74
C ARG A 62 -2.25 2.50 9.79
N GLU A 63 -3.15 1.70 10.35
CA GLU A 63 -4.12 0.90 9.59
C GLU A 63 -4.93 1.73 8.59
N GLU A 64 -5.35 2.94 8.97
CA GLU A 64 -6.11 3.85 8.11
C GLU A 64 -5.30 4.29 6.87
N THR A 65 -4.00 4.53 7.02
CA THR A 65 -3.10 4.85 5.91
C THR A 65 -2.93 3.67 4.98
N ALA A 66 -2.70 2.47 5.54
CA ALA A 66 -2.60 1.24 4.76
C ALA A 66 -3.89 1.00 3.97
N LYS A 67 -5.07 1.05 4.61
CA LYS A 67 -6.37 0.91 3.95
C LYS A 67 -6.57 1.89 2.80
N ARG A 68 -6.18 3.16 2.96
CA ARG A 68 -6.27 4.17 1.89
C ARG A 68 -5.40 3.80 0.69
N ILE A 69 -4.14 3.44 0.90
CA ILE A 69 -3.22 3.05 -0.18
C ILE A 69 -3.71 1.79 -0.89
N LEU A 70 -4.16 0.80 -0.13
CA LEU A 70 -4.65 -0.46 -0.68
C LEU A 70 -5.96 -0.27 -1.46
N LYS A 71 -6.86 0.58 -0.98
CA LYS A 71 -8.06 0.98 -1.71
C LYS A 71 -7.71 1.64 -3.04
N ALA A 72 -6.77 2.58 -3.04
CA ALA A 72 -6.30 3.22 -4.26
C ALA A 72 -5.63 2.22 -5.22
N LEU A 73 -4.85 1.27 -4.69
CA LEU A 73 -4.25 0.18 -5.48
C LEU A 73 -5.34 -0.59 -6.26
N HIS A 74 -6.40 -1.04 -5.60
CA HIS A 74 -7.48 -1.78 -6.26
C HIS A 74 -8.34 -0.94 -7.19
N GLN A 75 -8.55 0.35 -6.89
CA GLN A 75 -9.49 1.21 -7.64
C GLN A 75 -8.84 1.94 -8.81
N LYS A 76 -7.54 2.22 -8.74
CA LYS A 76 -6.83 3.12 -9.66
C LYS A 76 -5.75 2.41 -10.47
N THR A 77 -5.58 1.10 -10.28
CA THR A 77 -4.59 0.29 -11.00
C THR A 77 -5.19 -1.00 -11.52
N ASP A 78 -4.43 -1.71 -12.35
CA ASP A 78 -4.77 -3.04 -12.86
C ASP A 78 -4.46 -4.19 -11.86
N PHE A 79 -4.12 -3.87 -10.61
CA PHE A 79 -3.78 -4.89 -9.60
C PHE A 79 -4.95 -5.86 -9.36
N LYS A 80 -4.64 -7.16 -9.46
CA LYS A 80 -5.55 -8.26 -9.16
C LYS A 80 -4.93 -9.10 -8.04
N PRO A 81 -5.62 -9.28 -6.90
CA PRO A 81 -5.16 -10.09 -5.79
C PRO A 81 -5.17 -11.59 -6.10
#